data_AF-H3GMT5-F1
#
_entry.id   AF-H3GMT5-F1
#
_cell.length_a   1.000
_cell.length_b   1.000
_cell.length_c   1.000
_cell.angle_alpha   90.00
_cell.angle_beta   90.00
_cell.angle_gamma   90.00
#
_symmetry.space_group_name_H-M   'P 1'
#
loop_
_entity.id
_entity.type
_entity.pdbx_description
1 polymer ?
#
loop_
_entity_poly.entity_id
_entity_poly.type
_entity_poly.pdbx_seq_one_letter_code
_entity_poly.pdbx_strand_id
1 'polypeptide(L)'
;MDPPTELQLQNMSTEAMQAQLEDVLEGSDCATGVNDDEVVELVSLIATAVDETRDLEDVMIELGHVISLRAAIDWTTIGHVGTDVNLYCKGPLIFERMCKGVHENTYLNKLMTMFLGLEHQQELETMKHRNVTVLEDPLNF
;
A
#
# COMPACT_ATOMS: atom_id res chain seq x y z
N MET A 1 -24.77 9.05 -6.75
CA MET A 1 -23.37 8.63 -6.89
C MET A 1 -22.62 9.87 -7.31
N ASP A 2 -21.64 10.26 -6.52
CA ASP A 2 -20.81 11.40 -6.88
C ASP A 2 -19.90 11.02 -8.05
N PRO A 3 -19.57 11.98 -8.95
CA PRO A 3 -18.65 11.73 -10.04
C PRO A 3 -17.25 11.36 -9.51
N PRO A 4 -16.48 10.55 -10.27
CA PRO A 4 -15.11 10.21 -9.88
C PRO A 4 -14.25 11.47 -9.80
N THR A 5 -13.38 11.51 -8.81
CA THR A 5 -12.34 12.54 -8.64
C THR A 5 -11.23 12.36 -9.67
N GLU A 6 -10.47 13.40 -9.96
CA GLU A 6 -9.31 13.34 -10.87
C GLU A 6 -8.29 12.28 -10.45
N LEU A 7 -8.09 12.05 -9.14
CA LEU A 7 -7.24 10.98 -8.63
C LEU A 7 -7.79 9.59 -8.97
N GLN A 8 -9.12 9.40 -8.92
CA GLN A 8 -9.76 8.15 -9.32
C GLN A 8 -9.72 7.91 -10.83
N LEU A 9 -9.44 8.94 -11.63
CA LEU A 9 -9.25 8.86 -13.07
C LEU A 9 -7.78 8.63 -13.47
N GLN A 10 -6.86 8.58 -12.49
CA GLN A 10 -5.47 8.25 -12.74
C GLN A 10 -5.37 6.80 -13.25
N ASN A 11 -5.06 6.65 -14.54
CA ASN A 11 -5.01 5.34 -15.21
C ASN A 11 -3.63 4.66 -15.11
N MET A 12 -2.68 5.24 -14.38
CA MET A 12 -1.31 4.76 -14.30
C MET A 12 -0.68 5.05 -12.94
N SER A 13 -0.02 4.06 -12.34
CA SER A 13 0.71 4.25 -11.09
C SER A 13 1.94 5.15 -11.29
N THR A 14 2.48 5.71 -10.21
CA THR A 14 3.70 6.53 -10.24
C THR A 14 4.91 5.77 -10.80
N GLU A 15 5.01 4.48 -10.51
CA GLU A 15 6.07 3.60 -11.01
C GLU A 15 5.91 3.33 -12.52
N ALA A 16 4.67 3.15 -12.98
CA ALA A 16 4.39 2.96 -14.39
C ALA A 16 4.57 4.27 -15.20
N MET A 17 4.23 5.43 -14.60
CA MET A 17 4.52 6.74 -15.19
C MET A 17 6.02 6.97 -15.27
N GLN A 18 6.78 6.58 -14.26
CA GLN A 18 8.24 6.66 -14.27
C GLN A 18 8.85 5.81 -15.39
N ALA A 19 8.45 4.54 -15.53
CA ALA A 19 8.97 3.68 -16.58
C ALA A 19 8.66 4.22 -18.00
N GLN A 20 7.46 4.76 -18.20
CA GLN A 20 7.12 5.42 -19.47
C GLN A 20 7.86 6.73 -19.68
N LEU A 21 8.17 7.46 -18.61
CA LEU A 21 8.92 8.69 -18.67
C LEU A 21 10.39 8.42 -19.05
N GLU A 22 11.00 7.35 -18.52
CA GLU A 22 12.32 6.87 -18.96
C GLU A 22 12.29 6.55 -20.48
N ASP A 23 11.30 5.79 -20.95
CA ASP A 23 11.13 5.48 -22.38
C ASP A 23 10.92 6.75 -23.25
N VAL A 24 10.15 7.73 -22.75
CA VAL A 24 9.89 9.00 -23.44
C VAL A 24 11.14 9.89 -23.49
N LEU A 25 11.92 9.94 -22.41
CA LEU A 25 13.15 10.72 -22.32
C LEU A 25 14.29 10.09 -23.14
N GLU A 26 14.39 8.76 -23.20
CA GLU A 26 15.32 8.06 -24.08
C GLU A 26 14.89 8.13 -25.56
N GLY A 27 13.59 8.24 -25.82
CA GLY A 27 13.01 8.14 -27.15
C GLY A 27 12.66 9.46 -27.87
N SER A 28 12.64 10.62 -27.20
CA SER A 28 12.05 11.82 -27.81
C SER A 28 12.79 13.15 -27.58
N ASP A 29 12.85 13.92 -28.67
CA ASP A 29 13.11 15.36 -28.73
C ASP A 29 11.95 16.11 -28.04
N CYS A 30 11.89 16.02 -26.70
CA CYS A 30 10.78 16.49 -25.86
C CYS A 30 10.55 18.03 -25.90
N ALA A 31 11.40 18.78 -26.60
CA ALA A 31 11.38 20.23 -26.62
C ALA A 31 10.51 20.84 -27.74
N THR A 32 10.07 20.08 -28.74
CA THR A 32 9.36 20.67 -29.90
C THR A 32 7.85 20.55 -29.76
N GLY A 33 7.22 21.50 -29.08
CA GLY A 33 5.77 21.75 -29.25
C GLY A 33 4.95 22.04 -28.00
N VAL A 34 5.54 22.04 -26.82
CA VAL A 34 4.85 22.45 -25.59
C VAL A 34 4.85 23.97 -25.50
N ASN A 35 3.69 24.60 -25.68
CA ASN A 35 3.51 26.06 -25.68
C ASN A 35 2.76 26.55 -24.43
N ASP A 36 2.84 25.79 -23.35
CA ASP A 36 2.22 26.08 -22.06
C ASP A 36 3.33 26.19 -21.02
N ASP A 37 3.53 27.40 -20.49
CA ASP A 37 4.69 27.74 -19.65
C ASP A 37 4.77 26.85 -18.40
N GLU A 38 3.62 26.39 -17.87
CA GLU A 38 3.57 25.44 -16.74
C GLU A 38 4.07 24.04 -17.12
N VAL A 39 3.80 23.60 -18.34
CA VAL A 39 4.23 22.28 -18.81
C VAL A 39 5.71 22.30 -19.17
N VAL A 40 6.25 23.43 -19.65
CA VAL A 40 7.68 23.61 -19.87
C VAL A 40 8.46 23.57 -18.56
N GLU A 41 7.97 24.25 -17.52
CA GLU A 41 8.57 24.19 -16.19
C GLU A 41 8.53 22.76 -15.63
N LEU A 42 7.38 22.08 -15.77
CA LEU A 42 7.22 20.71 -15.31
C LEU A 42 8.16 19.73 -16.05
N VAL A 43 8.27 19.83 -17.37
CA VAL A 43 9.20 19.01 -18.17
C VAL A 43 10.65 19.29 -17.79
N SER A 44 11.02 20.55 -17.52
CA SER A 44 12.37 20.90 -17.06
C SER A 44 12.68 20.34 -15.67
N LEU A 45 11.72 20.41 -14.74
CA LEU A 45 11.87 19.85 -13.39
C LEU A 45 12.01 18.33 -13.45
N ILE A 46 11.18 17.68 -14.27
CA ILE A 46 11.23 16.23 -14.50
C ILE A 46 12.55 15.80 -15.17
N ALA A 47 12.98 16.48 -16.23
CA ALA A 47 14.24 16.17 -16.91
C ALA A 47 15.48 16.42 -16.02
N THR A 48 15.40 17.36 -15.08
CA THR A 48 16.45 17.57 -14.07
C THR A 48 16.44 16.48 -12.99
N ALA A 49 15.27 15.92 -12.69
CA ALA A 49 15.14 14.82 -11.74
C ALA A 49 15.67 13.49 -12.31
N VAL A 50 15.48 13.22 -13.61
CA VAL A 50 15.78 11.93 -14.28
C VAL A 50 17.19 11.87 -14.92
N ASP A 51 18.19 12.59 -14.40
CA ASP A 51 19.57 12.39 -14.85
C ASP A 51 20.11 11.01 -14.38
N GLU A 52 20.92 10.33 -15.18
CA GLU A 52 21.47 8.96 -14.93
C GLU A 52 22.28 8.85 -13.62
N THR A 53 22.55 9.99 -12.98
CA THR A 53 23.32 10.10 -11.74
C THR A 53 22.46 10.15 -10.47
N ARG A 54 21.13 10.25 -10.58
CA ARG A 54 20.23 10.39 -9.43
C ARG A 54 19.56 9.07 -9.02
N ASP A 55 19.25 8.99 -7.72
CA ASP A 55 18.50 7.87 -7.15
C ASP A 55 17.04 7.91 -7.61
N LEU A 56 16.54 6.80 -8.12
CA LEU A 56 15.15 6.63 -8.59
C LEU A 56 14.14 6.95 -7.48
N GLU A 57 14.53 6.75 -6.21
CA GLU A 57 13.70 7.08 -5.04
C GLU A 57 13.45 8.60 -4.91
N ASP A 58 14.47 9.42 -5.20
CA ASP A 58 14.33 10.88 -5.14
C ASP A 58 13.37 11.40 -6.22
N VAL A 59 13.44 10.82 -7.43
CA VAL A 59 12.58 11.19 -8.57
C VAL A 59 11.11 10.91 -8.25
N MET A 60 10.83 9.76 -7.65
CA MET A 60 9.50 9.37 -7.22
C MET A 60 8.91 10.32 -6.17
N ILE A 61 9.73 10.77 -5.22
CA ILE A 61 9.31 11.73 -4.19
C ILE A 61 8.96 13.09 -4.83
N GLU A 62 9.82 13.59 -5.73
CA GLU A 62 9.63 14.86 -6.40
C GLU A 62 8.37 14.85 -7.31
N LEU A 63 8.18 13.79 -8.10
CA LEU A 63 6.96 13.61 -8.91
C LEU A 63 5.71 13.49 -8.03
N GLY A 64 5.84 12.78 -6.90
CA GLY A 64 4.82 12.68 -5.88
C GLY A 64 4.37 14.05 -5.36
N HIS A 65 5.30 14.96 -5.06
CA HIS A 65 4.97 16.31 -4.59
C HIS A 65 4.20 17.15 -5.63
N VAL A 66 4.59 17.08 -6.90
CA VAL A 66 3.90 17.81 -7.98
C VAL A 66 2.44 17.38 -8.09
N ILE A 67 2.18 16.07 -8.07
CA ILE A 67 0.82 15.53 -8.17
C ILE A 67 0.03 15.85 -6.89
N SER A 68 0.66 15.66 -5.73
CA SER A 68 0.02 15.81 -4.42
C SER A 68 -0.44 17.24 -4.14
N LEU A 69 0.33 18.25 -4.58
CA LEU A 69 -0.05 19.67 -4.44
C LEU A 69 -1.39 19.98 -5.11
N ARG A 70 -1.58 19.48 -6.34
CA ARG A 70 -2.84 19.69 -7.10
C ARG A 70 -3.98 18.83 -6.56
N ALA A 71 -3.69 17.67 -5.99
CA ALA A 71 -4.67 16.78 -5.38
C ALA A 71 -5.08 17.19 -3.95
N ALA A 72 -4.42 18.20 -3.37
CA ALA A 72 -4.54 18.56 -1.95
C ALA A 72 -4.29 17.35 -1.01
N ILE A 73 -3.29 16.54 -1.37
CA ILE A 73 -2.80 15.40 -0.60
C ILE A 73 -1.42 15.76 -0.09
N ASP A 74 -1.07 15.24 1.08
CA ASP A 74 0.27 15.43 1.65
C ASP A 74 0.79 14.09 2.20
N TRP A 75 2.10 13.91 2.14
CA TRP A 75 2.78 12.67 2.52
C TRP A 75 3.81 12.97 3.60
N THR A 76 3.87 12.10 4.62
CA THR A 76 4.80 12.28 5.75
C THR A 76 6.01 11.37 5.68
N THR A 77 5.94 10.29 4.91
CA THR A 77 7.01 9.30 4.74
C THR A 77 6.77 8.44 3.50
N ILE A 78 7.85 7.93 2.92
CA ILE A 78 7.87 6.85 1.93
C ILE A 78 7.69 5.46 2.55
N GLY A 79 7.79 5.35 3.89
CA GLY A 79 7.65 4.12 4.64
C GLY A 79 6.25 3.92 5.24
N HIS A 80 6.19 3.10 6.29
CA HIS A 80 4.95 2.88 7.04
C HIS A 80 4.81 3.86 8.20
N VAL A 81 3.57 4.18 8.57
CA VAL A 81 3.23 4.92 9.79
C VAL A 81 2.55 3.98 10.78
N GLY A 82 2.80 4.19 12.08
CA GLY A 82 2.24 3.40 13.18
C GLY A 82 0.82 3.81 13.61
N THR A 83 0.01 4.32 12.68
CA THR A 83 -1.36 4.75 12.97
C THR A 83 -2.26 3.53 13.19
N ASP A 84 -3.13 3.58 14.20
CA ASP A 84 -4.14 2.54 14.43
C ASP A 84 -5.02 2.34 13.18
N VAL A 85 -5.24 1.08 12.78
CA VAL A 85 -6.00 0.72 11.57
C VAL A 85 -7.43 0.33 11.88
N ASN A 86 -8.35 0.63 10.96
CA ASN A 86 -9.75 0.24 11.10
C ASN A 86 -9.94 -1.27 10.89
N LEU A 87 -10.76 -1.89 11.75
CA LEU A 87 -11.19 -3.28 11.60
C LEU A 87 -12.66 -3.35 11.19
N TYR A 88 -12.94 -3.97 10.04
CA TYR A 88 -14.30 -4.21 9.56
C TYR A 88 -14.66 -5.68 9.74
N CYS A 89 -15.68 -5.96 10.56
CA CYS A 89 -16.16 -7.32 10.83
C CYS A 89 -17.62 -7.48 10.45
N LYS A 90 -17.96 -8.65 9.91
CA LYS A 90 -19.35 -9.07 9.63
C LYS A 90 -19.53 -10.54 10.03
N GLY A 91 -20.61 -10.85 10.73
CA GLY A 91 -20.86 -12.24 11.15
C GLY A 91 -21.96 -12.37 12.21
N PRO A 92 -21.98 -13.49 12.95
CA PRO A 92 -22.82 -13.67 14.12
C PRO A 92 -22.62 -12.54 15.13
N LEU A 93 -23.69 -12.17 15.85
CA LEU A 93 -23.71 -11.04 16.78
C LEU A 93 -22.58 -11.07 17.82
N ILE A 94 -22.20 -12.25 18.29
CA ILE A 94 -21.12 -12.43 19.26
C ILE A 94 -19.77 -12.02 18.65
N PHE A 95 -19.47 -12.50 17.44
CA PHE A 95 -18.24 -12.15 16.74
C PHE A 95 -18.16 -10.65 16.41
N GLU A 96 -19.25 -10.08 15.87
CA GLU A 96 -19.30 -8.63 15.60
C GLU A 96 -19.10 -7.79 16.87
N ARG A 97 -19.57 -8.26 18.04
CA ARG A 97 -19.32 -7.59 19.32
C ARG A 97 -17.87 -7.71 19.77
N MET A 98 -17.24 -8.87 19.54
CA MET A 98 -15.85 -9.09 19.92
C MET A 98 -14.86 -8.23 19.11
N CYS A 99 -15.19 -7.89 17.86
CA CYS A 99 -14.40 -6.98 17.05
C CYS A 99 -14.50 -5.50 17.46
N LYS A 100 -15.46 -5.12 18.32
CA LYS A 100 -15.66 -3.72 18.69
C LYS A 100 -14.63 -3.27 19.73
N GLY A 101 -14.19 -2.02 19.59
CA GLY A 101 -13.23 -1.40 20.50
C GLY A 101 -11.81 -1.39 19.93
N VAL A 102 -10.86 -0.96 20.75
CA VAL A 102 -9.44 -0.94 20.42
C VAL A 102 -8.85 -2.31 20.71
N HIS A 103 -8.17 -2.88 19.73
CA HIS A 103 -7.55 -4.19 19.82
C HIS A 103 -6.14 -4.14 19.26
N GLU A 104 -5.23 -4.85 19.91
CA GLU A 104 -3.92 -5.16 19.33
C GLU A 104 -4.07 -6.10 18.12
N ASN A 105 -3.19 -5.95 17.12
CA ASN A 105 -3.25 -6.80 15.93
C ASN A 105 -3.08 -8.31 16.26
N THR A 106 -2.35 -8.63 17.33
CA THR A 106 -2.19 -10.00 17.84
C THR A 106 -3.49 -10.62 18.33
N TYR A 107 -4.48 -9.79 18.71
CA TYR A 107 -5.80 -10.25 19.13
C TYR A 107 -6.66 -10.73 17.95
N LEU A 108 -6.44 -10.19 16.74
CA LEU A 108 -7.18 -10.59 15.53
C LEU A 108 -7.02 -12.08 15.24
N ASN A 109 -5.82 -12.61 15.46
CA ASN A 109 -5.56 -14.03 15.31
C ASN A 109 -6.46 -14.87 16.24
N LYS A 110 -6.59 -14.47 17.51
CA LYS A 110 -7.46 -15.16 18.48
C LYS A 110 -8.94 -15.10 18.07
N LEU A 111 -9.40 -13.94 17.57
CA LEU A 111 -10.76 -13.78 17.05
C LEU A 111 -11.04 -14.72 15.89
N MET A 112 -10.13 -14.80 14.93
CA MET A 112 -10.28 -15.64 13.75
C MET A 112 -10.23 -17.13 14.09
N THR A 113 -9.32 -17.53 14.97
CA THR A 113 -9.21 -18.92 15.43
C THR A 113 -10.47 -19.37 16.16
N MET A 114 -11.01 -18.53 17.04
CA MET A 114 -12.29 -18.82 17.72
C MET A 114 -13.45 -18.88 16.71
N PHE A 115 -13.52 -17.92 15.78
CA PHE A 115 -14.59 -17.87 14.78
C PHE A 115 -14.62 -19.12 13.89
N LEU A 116 -13.45 -19.64 13.54
CA LEU A 116 -13.30 -20.84 12.71
C LEU A 116 -13.31 -22.16 13.52
N GLY A 117 -13.28 -22.09 14.86
CA GLY A 117 -13.18 -23.26 15.73
C GLY A 117 -11.84 -24.00 15.63
N LEU A 118 -10.75 -23.28 15.33
CA LEU A 118 -9.41 -23.85 15.05
C LEU A 118 -8.46 -23.79 16.24
N GLU A 119 -8.97 -23.55 17.44
CA GLU A 119 -8.17 -23.26 18.66
C GLU A 119 -7.11 -24.33 18.92
N HIS A 120 -7.54 -25.60 18.91
CA HIS A 120 -6.62 -26.71 19.12
C HIS A 120 -5.66 -26.89 17.94
N GLN A 121 -6.16 -26.84 16.71
CA GLN A 121 -5.35 -27.10 15.51
C GLN A 121 -4.26 -26.04 15.29
N GLN A 122 -4.56 -24.78 15.59
CA GLN A 122 -3.56 -23.70 15.52
C GLN A 122 -2.40 -23.92 16.48
N GLU A 123 -2.66 -24.36 17.71
CA GLU A 123 -1.61 -24.64 18.70
C GLU A 123 -0.70 -25.78 18.22
N LEU A 124 -1.28 -26.85 17.67
CA LEU A 124 -0.52 -27.97 17.12
C LEU A 124 0.40 -27.52 15.98
N GLU A 125 -0.13 -26.76 15.00
CA GLU A 125 0.66 -26.26 13.87
C GLU A 125 1.75 -25.27 14.32
N THR A 126 1.44 -24.42 15.30
CA THR A 126 2.45 -23.50 15.89
C THR A 126 3.58 -24.27 16.57
N MET A 127 3.27 -25.35 17.28
CA MET A 127 4.27 -26.22 17.91
C MET A 127 5.13 -26.94 16.88
N LYS A 128 4.54 -27.43 15.78
CA LYS A 128 5.29 -28.01 14.65
C LYS A 128 6.29 -27.01 14.05
N HIS A 129 5.87 -25.76 13.82
CA HIS A 129 6.76 -24.70 13.33
C HIS A 129 7.89 -24.36 14.31
N ARG A 130 7.68 -24.57 15.61
CA ARG A 130 8.70 -24.41 16.66
C ARG A 130 9.56 -25.66 16.87
N ASN A 131 9.44 -26.66 15.99
CA ASN A 131 10.16 -27.92 16.04
C ASN A 131 9.91 -28.73 17.33
N VAL A 132 8.70 -28.59 17.90
CA VAL A 132 8.23 -29.37 19.06
C VAL A 132 7.45 -30.58 18.53
N THR A 133 7.75 -31.77 19.04
CA THR A 133 7.01 -32.99 18.73
C THR A 133 5.62 -32.94 19.35
N VAL A 134 4.59 -33.05 18.53
CA VAL A 134 3.18 -33.04 18.96
C VAL A 134 2.56 -34.40 18.66
N LEU A 135 1.72 -34.93 19.55
CA LEU A 135 0.99 -36.18 19.31
C LEU A 135 -0.08 -35.91 18.24
N GLU A 136 0.01 -36.60 17.10
CA GLU A 136 -0.88 -36.36 15.96
C GLU A 136 -2.28 -36.98 16.12
N ASP A 137 -2.40 -38.00 16.99
CA ASP A 137 -3.68 -38.67 17.24
C ASP A 137 -4.30 -38.22 18.58
N PRO A 138 -5.52 -37.66 18.58
CA PRO A 138 -6.27 -37.47 19.81
C PRO A 138 -6.56 -38.84 20.43
N LEU A 139 -6.39 -38.95 21.75
CA LEU A 139 -6.79 -40.15 22.51
C LEU A 139 -8.28 -40.41 22.25
N ASN A 140 -8.59 -41.46 21.48
CA ASN A 140 -9.94 -42.00 21.38
C ASN A 140 -10.37 -42.49 22.76
N PHE A 141 -11.26 -41.76 23.42
CA PHE A 141 -11.96 -42.19 24.62
C PHE A 141 -13.34 -42.73 24.26
#